data_AF-A0A2N2M2S1-F1
#
_entry.id   AF-A0A2N2M2S1-F1
#
_cell.length_a   1.000
_cell.length_b   1.000
_cell.length_c   1.000
_cell.angle_alpha   90.00
_cell.angle_beta   90.00
_cell.angle_gamma   90.00
#
_symmetry.space_group_name_H-M   'P 1'
#
loop_
_entity.id
_entity.type
_entity.pdbx_description
1 polymer ?
#
loop_
_entity_poly.entity_id
_entity_poly.type
_entity_poly.pdbx_seq_one_letter_code
_entity_poly.pdbx_strand_id
1 'polypeptide(L)'
;MEDRKMKKGLVVLIAILMLALVPVAGHTFFINFEEGVEGAYINDIAGVTFEDFNGYAALYGDTRTGNYNTQSDDLGYGTGTYHHNGNMWLWAGRDADARGVKVDFTNNDGTWFTTGYSAYSDFYVVAYLVGGGTVTAHGAPNTGGDMDFLTVNAGAGNFIDYIVLHDTGNYWLVDDMSGNTSGVPDQNQVPEPATMLLLGMGLLGIAGLRKKI
;
A
#
# COMPACT_ATOMS: atom_id res chain seq x y z
N MET A 1 14.67 7.98 54.69
CA MET A 1 14.86 6.73 53.91
C MET A 1 13.68 6.42 52.97
N GLU A 2 12.49 7.00 53.23
CA GLU A 2 11.24 6.79 52.48
C GLU A 2 11.22 7.43 51.08
N ASP A 3 11.78 8.65 50.94
CA ASP A 3 11.81 9.42 49.69
C ASP A 3 12.58 8.74 48.53
N ARG A 4 13.49 7.82 48.86
CA ARG A 4 14.32 7.08 47.88
C ARG A 4 13.57 5.89 47.26
N LYS A 5 12.53 5.36 47.92
CA LYS A 5 11.70 4.26 47.40
C LYS A 5 10.66 4.78 46.39
N MET A 6 10.09 5.95 46.64
CA MET A 6 9.08 6.56 45.76
C MET A 6 9.65 6.94 44.38
N LYS A 7 10.89 7.47 44.34
CA LYS A 7 11.59 7.81 43.07
C LYS A 7 11.89 6.58 42.21
N LYS A 8 12.20 5.43 42.83
CA LYS A 8 12.44 4.18 42.10
C LYS A 8 11.15 3.59 41.50
N GLY A 9 10.04 3.65 42.24
CA GLY A 9 8.73 3.20 41.74
C GLY A 9 8.25 4.01 40.54
N LEU A 10 8.41 5.34 40.60
CA LEU A 10 8.02 6.23 39.50
C LEU A 10 8.86 6.00 38.23
N VAL A 11 10.17 5.78 38.36
CA VAL A 11 11.06 5.50 37.21
C VAL A 11 10.72 4.17 36.56
N VAL A 12 10.41 3.13 37.34
CA VAL A 12 9.99 1.83 36.81
C VAL A 12 8.62 1.92 36.13
N LEU A 13 7.67 2.68 36.70
CA LEU A 13 6.37 2.90 36.09
C LEU A 13 6.48 3.64 34.75
N ILE A 14 7.32 4.69 34.67
CA ILE A 14 7.57 5.42 33.42
C ILE A 14 8.25 4.51 32.39
N ALA A 15 9.21 3.67 32.79
CA ALA A 15 9.85 2.72 31.89
C ALA A 15 8.85 1.67 31.36
N ILE A 16 7.96 1.14 32.21
CA ILE A 16 6.90 0.21 31.80
C ILE A 16 5.90 0.92 30.90
N LEU A 17 5.51 2.16 31.19
CA LEU A 17 4.60 2.94 30.35
C LEU A 17 5.22 3.21 28.97
N MET A 18 6.51 3.54 28.90
CA MET A 18 7.23 3.74 27.64
C MET A 18 7.42 2.43 26.85
N LEU A 19 7.59 1.28 27.54
CA LEU A 19 7.61 -0.05 26.91
C LEU A 19 6.22 -0.51 26.45
N ALA A 20 5.16 -0.11 27.15
CA ALA A 20 3.77 -0.40 26.79
C ALA A 20 3.23 0.55 25.70
N LEU A 21 3.88 1.69 25.52
CA LEU A 21 3.60 2.68 24.47
C LEU A 21 4.52 2.50 23.26
N VAL A 22 5.17 1.35 23.06
CA VAL A 22 5.70 1.05 21.73
C VAL A 22 4.48 1.00 20.82
N PRO A 23 4.25 2.00 19.95
CA PRO A 23 3.20 1.85 18.97
C PRO A 23 3.57 0.57 18.21
N VAL A 24 2.64 -0.38 18.14
CA VAL A 24 2.69 -1.33 17.04
C VAL A 24 2.47 -0.42 15.84
N ALA A 25 3.56 0.10 15.28
CA ALA A 25 3.52 0.88 14.07
C ALA A 25 2.85 -0.06 13.08
N GLY A 26 1.59 0.24 12.75
CA GLY A 26 0.93 -0.47 11.67
C GLY A 26 1.83 -0.26 10.46
N HIS A 27 2.37 -1.34 9.91
CA HIS A 27 3.15 -1.26 8.69
C HIS A 27 2.19 -0.81 7.59
N THR A 28 2.10 0.48 7.34
CA THR A 28 1.35 1.03 6.21
C THR A 28 2.23 1.01 4.98
N PHE A 29 1.62 0.83 3.82
CA PHE A 29 2.30 0.96 2.53
C PHE A 29 1.52 1.88 1.60
N PHE A 30 2.24 2.41 0.63
CA PHE A 30 1.69 3.10 -0.53
C PHE A 30 2.46 2.67 -1.78
N ILE A 31 1.73 2.38 -2.85
CA ILE A 31 2.23 1.95 -4.15
C ILE A 31 1.54 2.80 -5.22
N ASN A 32 2.31 3.59 -5.96
CA ASN A 32 1.83 4.44 -7.07
C ASN A 32 2.42 4.03 -8.43
N PHE A 33 3.16 2.92 -8.51
CA PHE A 33 3.69 2.35 -9.76
C PHE A 33 4.66 3.23 -10.59
N GLU A 34 5.00 4.45 -10.13
CA GLU A 34 5.75 5.45 -10.90
C GLU A 34 7.18 5.06 -11.28
N GLU A 35 7.77 4.12 -10.53
CA GLU A 35 9.11 3.57 -10.79
C GLU A 35 9.10 2.44 -11.84
N GLY A 36 7.92 2.08 -12.35
CA GLY A 36 7.71 0.99 -13.29
C GLY A 36 8.28 1.23 -14.70
N VAL A 37 8.28 0.16 -15.50
CA VAL A 37 8.65 0.20 -16.92
C VAL A 37 7.48 -0.29 -17.74
N GLU A 38 7.07 0.49 -18.74
CA GLU A 38 6.00 0.16 -19.69
C GLU A 38 6.03 -1.31 -20.14
N GLY A 39 4.92 -2.02 -19.94
CA GLY A 39 4.73 -3.40 -20.37
C GLY A 39 5.58 -4.44 -19.63
N ALA A 40 6.34 -4.04 -18.61
CA ALA A 40 7.03 -4.98 -17.74
C ALA A 40 6.06 -5.59 -16.72
N TYR A 41 6.36 -6.80 -16.27
CA TYR A 41 5.64 -7.45 -15.17
C TYR A 41 5.90 -6.72 -13.85
N ILE A 42 4.85 -6.59 -13.04
CA ILE A 42 4.94 -6.03 -11.68
C ILE A 42 5.37 -7.15 -10.72
N ASN A 43 6.68 -7.34 -10.60
CA ASN A 43 7.30 -8.37 -9.74
C ASN A 43 8.47 -7.84 -8.91
N ASP A 44 8.61 -6.52 -8.85
CA ASP A 44 9.70 -5.77 -8.24
C ASP A 44 9.29 -5.08 -6.92
N ILE A 45 8.03 -5.19 -6.51
CA ILE A 45 7.54 -4.66 -5.25
C ILE A 45 7.68 -5.74 -4.17
N ALA A 46 8.56 -5.51 -3.20
CA ALA A 46 8.81 -6.47 -2.13
C ALA A 46 7.54 -6.70 -1.26
N GLY A 47 7.31 -7.96 -0.87
CA GLY A 47 6.25 -8.34 0.08
C GLY A 47 4.86 -8.48 -0.52
N VAL A 48 4.68 -8.21 -1.82
CA VAL A 48 3.40 -8.34 -2.52
C VAL A 48 3.62 -8.90 -3.92
N THR A 49 2.71 -9.76 -4.39
CA THR A 49 2.66 -10.19 -5.79
C THR A 49 1.36 -9.80 -6.46
N PHE A 50 1.42 -9.59 -7.78
CA PHE A 50 0.30 -9.21 -8.62
C PHE A 50 0.17 -10.23 -9.74
N GLU A 51 -0.56 -11.30 -9.50
CA GLU A 51 -0.75 -12.39 -10.45
C GLU A 51 -2.23 -12.71 -10.59
N ASP A 52 -2.66 -13.14 -11.75
CA ASP A 52 -3.98 -13.74 -11.89
C ASP A 52 -4.00 -15.19 -11.36
N PHE A 53 -5.15 -15.84 -11.47
CA PHE A 53 -5.32 -17.21 -11.00
C PHE A 53 -4.75 -18.29 -11.93
N ASN A 54 -4.18 -17.90 -13.08
CA ASN A 54 -3.42 -18.77 -13.99
C ASN A 54 -1.89 -18.55 -13.85
N GLY A 55 -1.46 -17.61 -13.00
CA GLY A 55 -0.06 -17.27 -12.77
C GLY A 55 0.50 -16.25 -13.78
N TYR A 56 -0.35 -15.55 -14.52
CA TYR A 56 0.10 -14.41 -15.34
C TYR A 56 0.24 -13.17 -14.47
N ALA A 57 1.40 -12.54 -14.53
CA ALA A 57 1.66 -11.31 -13.77
C ALA A 57 0.95 -10.11 -14.38
N ALA A 58 0.48 -9.21 -13.53
CA ALA A 58 -0.01 -7.89 -13.94
C ALA A 58 1.13 -7.06 -14.57
N LEU A 59 0.74 -6.06 -15.34
CA LEU A 59 1.65 -5.23 -16.13
C LEU A 59 1.59 -3.78 -15.70
N TYR A 60 2.74 -3.12 -15.78
CA TYR A 60 2.83 -1.66 -15.79
C TYR A 60 2.26 -1.12 -17.12
N GLY A 61 1.35 -0.15 -17.04
CA GLY A 61 0.97 0.70 -18.18
C GLY A 61 1.55 2.10 -18.06
N ASP A 62 1.82 2.77 -19.19
CA ASP A 62 2.38 4.13 -19.25
C ASP A 62 1.64 5.03 -20.26
N THR A 63 1.06 6.15 -19.80
CA THR A 63 0.20 7.02 -20.64
C THR A 63 1.02 7.78 -21.64
N ARG A 64 2.29 8.05 -21.33
CA ARG A 64 3.20 8.82 -22.17
C ARG A 64 3.48 8.13 -23.50
N THR A 65 3.26 6.81 -23.55
CA THR A 65 3.45 6.00 -24.76
C THR A 65 2.37 6.24 -25.81
N GLY A 66 1.18 6.70 -25.39
CA GLY A 66 0.00 6.82 -26.26
C GLY A 66 -0.61 5.49 -26.71
N ASN A 67 -0.16 4.35 -26.15
CA ASN A 67 -0.65 3.02 -26.51
C ASN A 67 -1.95 2.63 -25.79
N TYR A 68 -2.31 3.36 -24.74
CA TYR A 68 -3.45 3.05 -23.88
C TYR A 68 -4.53 4.10 -23.98
N ASN A 69 -5.76 3.67 -23.76
CA ASN A 69 -6.92 4.53 -23.62
C ASN A 69 -6.93 5.20 -22.23
N THR A 70 -5.86 5.89 -21.84
CA THR A 70 -5.71 6.48 -20.50
C THR A 70 -5.47 7.98 -20.50
N GLN A 71 -5.76 8.59 -19.34
CA GLN A 71 -5.52 9.99 -19.03
C GLN A 71 -5.01 10.10 -17.58
N SER A 72 -3.96 10.90 -17.36
CA SER A 72 -3.49 11.28 -16.04
C SER A 72 -4.27 12.50 -15.53
N ASP A 73 -4.90 12.36 -14.37
CA ASP A 73 -5.74 13.39 -13.76
C ASP A 73 -4.93 14.56 -13.19
N ASP A 74 -3.78 14.27 -12.58
CA ASP A 74 -2.93 15.24 -11.91
C ASP A 74 -1.91 15.92 -12.84
N LEU A 75 -1.41 15.20 -13.85
CA LEU A 75 -0.46 15.74 -14.83
C LEU A 75 -1.16 16.31 -16.08
N GLY A 76 -2.44 16.01 -16.28
CA GLY A 76 -3.29 16.62 -17.31
C GLY A 76 -2.89 16.26 -18.75
N TYR A 77 -2.32 15.07 -18.96
CA TYR A 77 -2.00 14.57 -20.30
C TYR A 77 -2.52 13.14 -20.51
N GLY A 78 -2.59 12.72 -21.78
CA GLY A 78 -3.38 11.58 -22.22
C GLY A 78 -4.68 12.04 -22.88
N THR A 79 -5.38 11.12 -23.54
CA THR A 79 -6.63 11.45 -24.26
C THR A 79 -7.69 10.36 -24.12
N GLY A 80 -7.43 9.39 -23.23
CA GLY A 80 -8.29 8.25 -23.06
C GLY A 80 -9.34 8.43 -21.99
N THR A 81 -10.17 7.40 -21.83
CA THR A 81 -11.33 7.41 -20.93
C THR A 81 -11.06 6.74 -19.59
N TYR A 82 -9.90 6.10 -19.40
CA TYR A 82 -9.52 5.51 -18.11
C TYR A 82 -8.55 6.43 -17.38
N HIS A 83 -8.90 6.81 -16.17
CA HIS A 83 -8.24 7.86 -15.40
C HIS A 83 -7.35 7.27 -14.30
N HIS A 84 -6.15 7.82 -14.11
CA HIS A 84 -5.16 7.44 -13.10
C HIS A 84 -4.37 8.67 -12.64
N ASN A 85 -3.48 8.51 -11.64
CA ASN A 85 -2.58 9.57 -11.20
C ASN A 85 -1.13 9.26 -11.61
N GLY A 86 -0.33 10.30 -11.83
CA GLY A 86 1.04 10.13 -12.27
C GLY A 86 1.14 9.68 -13.73
N ASN A 87 2.13 8.84 -14.03
CA ASN A 87 2.43 8.38 -15.38
C ASN A 87 2.10 6.89 -15.58
N MET A 88 2.12 6.12 -14.49
CA MET A 88 2.14 4.67 -14.50
C MET A 88 0.98 4.11 -13.68
N TRP A 89 0.46 2.94 -14.08
CA TRP A 89 -0.60 2.26 -13.33
C TRP A 89 -0.48 0.75 -13.51
N LEU A 90 -1.30 0.01 -12.75
CA LEU A 90 -1.45 -1.43 -12.89
C LEU A 90 -2.66 -1.77 -13.77
N TRP A 91 -2.48 -2.73 -14.66
CA TRP A 91 -3.59 -3.42 -15.32
C TRP A 91 -3.29 -4.92 -15.46
N ALA A 92 -4.34 -5.71 -15.65
CA ALA A 92 -4.24 -7.17 -15.67
C ALA A 92 -3.42 -7.70 -16.87
N GLY A 93 -3.36 -6.94 -17.97
CA GLY A 93 -2.80 -7.40 -19.24
C GLY A 93 -3.81 -8.14 -20.11
N ARG A 94 -3.42 -8.45 -21.35
CA ARG A 94 -4.32 -9.04 -22.36
C ARG A 94 -4.67 -10.50 -22.11
N ASP A 95 -3.77 -11.23 -21.48
CA ASP A 95 -3.88 -12.68 -21.26
C ASP A 95 -4.41 -13.03 -19.86
N ALA A 96 -4.88 -12.02 -19.11
CA ALA A 96 -5.35 -12.21 -17.74
C ALA A 96 -6.62 -13.06 -17.66
N ASP A 97 -6.68 -13.88 -16.62
CA ASP A 97 -7.85 -14.64 -16.21
C ASP A 97 -9.04 -13.69 -15.96
N ALA A 98 -10.24 -14.13 -16.34
CA ALA A 98 -11.46 -13.35 -16.17
C ALA A 98 -11.86 -13.11 -14.70
N ARG A 99 -11.26 -13.84 -13.75
CA ARG A 99 -11.42 -13.62 -12.30
C ARG A 99 -10.66 -12.38 -11.81
N GLY A 100 -9.78 -11.79 -12.62
CA GLY A 100 -9.02 -10.58 -12.30
C GLY A 100 -7.65 -10.85 -11.67
N VAL A 101 -7.08 -9.79 -11.09
CA VAL A 101 -5.72 -9.82 -10.50
C VAL A 101 -5.81 -10.11 -9.01
N LYS A 102 -5.05 -11.10 -8.56
CA LYS A 102 -4.81 -11.38 -7.15
C LYS A 102 -3.63 -10.55 -6.66
N VAL A 103 -3.89 -9.70 -5.67
CA VAL A 103 -2.87 -9.00 -4.89
C VAL A 103 -2.62 -9.81 -3.62
N ASP A 104 -1.49 -10.50 -3.57
CA ASP A 104 -1.16 -11.47 -2.52
C ASP A 104 -0.06 -10.91 -1.61
N PHE A 105 -0.37 -10.70 -0.33
CA PHE A 105 0.58 -10.15 0.64
C PHE A 105 1.34 -11.27 1.33
N THR A 106 2.66 -11.21 1.37
CA THR A 106 3.46 -12.34 1.89
C THR A 106 3.17 -12.68 3.37
N ASN A 107 2.77 -11.68 4.16
CA ASN A 107 2.68 -11.82 5.62
C ASN A 107 1.26 -11.99 6.16
N ASN A 108 0.22 -11.82 5.34
CA ASN A 108 -1.18 -12.06 5.71
C ASN A 108 -1.62 -11.43 7.04
N ASP A 109 -1.08 -10.26 7.38
CA ASP A 109 -1.36 -9.54 8.62
C ASP A 109 -2.01 -8.18 8.38
N GLY A 110 -2.44 -7.94 7.15
CA GLY A 110 -3.13 -6.73 6.76
C GLY A 110 -4.57 -6.68 7.24
N THR A 111 -5.08 -5.49 7.50
CA THR A 111 -6.44 -5.28 8.05
C THR A 111 -7.30 -4.38 7.19
N TRP A 112 -6.70 -3.58 6.32
CA TRP A 112 -7.39 -2.76 5.34
C TRP A 112 -6.56 -2.63 4.08
N PHE A 113 -7.26 -2.38 2.97
CA PHE A 113 -6.68 -2.14 1.66
C PHE A 113 -7.54 -1.13 0.92
N THR A 114 -6.92 -0.23 0.17
CA THR A 114 -7.58 0.73 -0.70
C THR A 114 -6.83 0.84 -2.03
N THR A 115 -7.55 1.15 -3.09
CA THR A 115 -6.98 1.42 -4.41
C THR A 115 -7.82 2.46 -5.12
N GLY A 116 -7.17 3.30 -5.91
CA GLY A 116 -7.83 4.03 -6.98
C GLY A 116 -8.21 3.07 -8.11
N TYR A 117 -9.33 3.32 -8.77
CA TYR A 117 -9.77 2.54 -9.92
C TYR A 117 -10.41 3.40 -11.01
N SER A 118 -10.22 2.97 -12.25
CA SER A 118 -11.03 3.44 -13.38
C SER A 118 -11.52 2.24 -14.19
N ALA A 119 -12.83 2.11 -14.37
CA ALA A 119 -13.43 0.91 -14.94
C ALA A 119 -14.65 1.19 -15.84
N TYR A 120 -14.81 0.38 -16.88
CA TYR A 120 -15.95 0.45 -17.83
C TYR A 120 -17.20 -0.28 -17.33
N SER A 121 -17.03 -1.26 -16.45
CA SER A 121 -18.10 -1.97 -15.76
C SER A 121 -17.97 -1.82 -14.24
N ASP A 122 -18.92 -2.35 -13.47
CA ASP A 122 -18.81 -2.35 -12.01
C ASP A 122 -17.47 -2.97 -11.60
N PHE A 123 -16.70 -2.26 -10.77
CA PHE A 123 -15.39 -2.70 -10.31
C PHE A 123 -15.49 -3.20 -8.87
N TYR A 124 -14.74 -4.27 -8.57
CA TYR A 124 -14.79 -4.98 -7.31
C TYR A 124 -13.40 -5.09 -6.69
N VAL A 125 -13.35 -4.79 -5.39
CA VAL A 125 -12.24 -5.11 -4.51
C VAL A 125 -12.74 -6.15 -3.52
N VAL A 126 -12.26 -7.39 -3.67
CA VAL A 126 -12.68 -8.52 -2.82
C VAL A 126 -11.51 -8.95 -1.95
N ALA A 127 -11.57 -8.66 -0.65
CA ALA A 127 -10.63 -9.19 0.33
C ALA A 127 -11.05 -10.59 0.76
N TYR A 128 -10.14 -11.55 0.62
CA TYR A 128 -10.24 -12.88 1.21
C TYR A 128 -9.52 -12.86 2.55
N LEU A 129 -10.18 -13.36 3.60
CA LEU A 129 -9.65 -13.30 4.96
C LEU A 129 -8.91 -14.59 5.32
N VAL A 130 -7.88 -14.49 6.17
CA VAL A 130 -7.08 -15.64 6.66
C VAL A 130 -7.96 -16.68 7.37
N GLY A 131 -9.00 -16.24 8.08
CA GLY A 131 -9.97 -17.11 8.73
C GLY A 131 -11.01 -17.73 7.79
N GLY A 132 -10.91 -17.45 6.49
CA GLY A 132 -11.95 -17.72 5.49
C GLY A 132 -13.02 -16.62 5.44
N GLY A 133 -13.80 -16.63 4.35
CA GLY A 133 -14.79 -15.60 4.06
C GLY A 133 -14.22 -14.43 3.27
N THR A 134 -15.10 -13.47 2.93
CA THR A 134 -14.75 -12.32 2.11
C THR A 134 -15.37 -11.03 2.62
N VAL A 135 -14.69 -9.91 2.34
CA VAL A 135 -15.23 -8.55 2.44
C VAL A 135 -15.11 -7.92 1.06
N THR A 136 -16.21 -7.33 0.57
CA THR A 136 -16.26 -6.76 -0.78
C THR A 136 -16.64 -5.30 -0.73
N ALA A 137 -15.86 -4.48 -1.42
CA ALA A 137 -16.27 -3.15 -1.86
C ALA A 137 -16.48 -3.19 -3.38
N HIS A 138 -17.44 -2.41 -3.87
CA HIS A 138 -17.65 -2.24 -5.30
C HIS A 138 -18.02 -0.80 -5.62
N GLY A 139 -17.73 -0.40 -6.85
CA GLY A 139 -18.04 0.93 -7.37
C GLY A 139 -18.60 0.82 -8.78
N ALA A 140 -19.41 1.81 -9.15
CA ALA A 140 -20.00 1.90 -10.49
C ALA A 140 -18.90 2.22 -11.53
N PRO A 141 -19.19 2.04 -12.83
CA PRO A 141 -18.30 2.47 -13.89
C PRO A 141 -18.04 3.98 -13.82
N ASN A 142 -16.79 4.37 -13.99
CA ASN A 142 -16.33 5.76 -13.91
C ASN A 142 -15.46 6.17 -15.11
N THR A 143 -15.41 5.39 -16.20
CA THR A 143 -14.75 5.82 -17.43
C THR A 143 -15.26 7.19 -17.90
N GLY A 144 -14.34 8.09 -18.26
CA GLY A 144 -14.62 9.46 -18.67
C GLY A 144 -14.79 10.45 -17.51
N GLY A 145 -14.63 10.00 -16.27
CA GLY A 145 -14.53 10.83 -15.08
C GLY A 145 -13.30 10.45 -14.26
N ASP A 146 -13.00 11.31 -13.27
CA ASP A 146 -11.85 11.17 -12.38
C ASP A 146 -11.81 9.79 -11.69
N MET A 147 -10.62 9.39 -11.27
CA MET A 147 -10.41 8.13 -10.55
C MET A 147 -11.20 8.09 -9.23
N ASP A 148 -11.96 7.02 -9.02
CA ASP A 148 -12.67 6.74 -7.76
C ASP A 148 -11.84 5.81 -6.87
N PHE A 149 -12.17 5.74 -5.57
CA PHE A 149 -11.44 4.92 -4.60
C PHE A 149 -12.35 3.93 -3.89
N LEU A 150 -11.88 2.69 -3.73
CA LEU A 150 -12.56 1.66 -2.95
C LEU A 150 -11.66 1.17 -1.83
N THR A 151 -12.26 1.00 -0.65
CA THR A 151 -11.58 0.49 0.55
C THR A 151 -12.31 -0.72 1.10
N VAL A 152 -11.55 -1.74 1.50
CA VAL A 152 -12.03 -2.90 2.26
C VAL A 152 -11.37 -2.94 3.63
N ASN A 153 -12.11 -3.39 4.63
CA ASN A 153 -11.66 -3.53 6.01
C ASN A 153 -12.01 -4.93 6.53
N ALA A 154 -11.03 -5.69 7.03
CA ALA A 154 -11.20 -7.07 7.49
C ALA A 154 -12.13 -7.19 8.73
N GLY A 155 -12.32 -6.10 9.46
CA GLY A 155 -13.00 -6.09 10.76
C GLY A 155 -12.05 -6.47 11.90
N ALA A 156 -12.45 -6.14 13.12
CA ALA A 156 -11.60 -6.33 14.30
C ALA A 156 -11.27 -7.81 14.53
N GLY A 157 -9.97 -8.13 14.64
CA GLY A 157 -9.48 -9.49 14.90
C GLY A 157 -9.33 -10.38 13.67
N ASN A 158 -9.60 -9.86 12.47
CA ASN A 158 -9.37 -10.56 11.21
C ASN A 158 -8.22 -9.93 10.43
N PHE A 159 -7.64 -10.73 9.54
CA PHE A 159 -6.59 -10.31 8.63
C PHE A 159 -6.94 -10.71 7.20
N ILE A 160 -6.44 -9.93 6.25
CA ILE A 160 -6.52 -10.14 4.82
C ILE A 160 -5.43 -11.14 4.44
N ASP A 161 -5.83 -12.19 3.71
CA ASP A 161 -4.94 -13.15 3.04
C ASP A 161 -4.52 -12.54 1.70
N TYR A 162 -5.48 -12.31 0.80
CA TYR A 162 -5.24 -11.64 -0.48
C TYR A 162 -6.45 -10.82 -0.91
N ILE A 163 -6.22 -9.92 -1.88
CA ILE A 163 -7.25 -9.14 -2.55
C ILE A 163 -7.44 -9.67 -3.97
N VAL A 164 -8.66 -9.63 -4.50
CA VAL A 164 -8.93 -9.79 -5.93
C VAL A 164 -9.51 -8.48 -6.46
N LEU A 165 -8.88 -7.96 -7.50
CA LEU A 165 -9.27 -6.77 -8.24
C LEU A 165 -9.86 -7.21 -9.58
N HIS A 166 -11.13 -6.92 -9.82
CA HIS A 166 -11.78 -7.37 -11.05
C HIS A 166 -13.00 -6.55 -11.44
N ASP A 167 -13.39 -6.69 -12.70
CA ASP A 167 -14.69 -6.29 -13.23
C ASP A 167 -15.32 -7.49 -13.98
N THR A 168 -16.17 -7.25 -14.98
CA THR A 168 -16.78 -8.32 -15.80
C THR A 168 -15.97 -8.74 -17.04
N GLY A 169 -14.90 -8.04 -17.43
CA GLY A 169 -14.24 -8.25 -18.72
C GLY A 169 -12.78 -7.79 -18.83
N ASN A 170 -12.11 -7.54 -17.71
CA ASN A 170 -10.78 -6.95 -17.64
C ASN A 170 -10.70 -5.56 -18.32
N TYR A 171 -11.76 -4.76 -18.15
CA TYR A 171 -11.87 -3.38 -18.65
C TYR A 171 -11.72 -2.37 -17.50
N TRP A 172 -10.57 -2.43 -16.85
CA TRP A 172 -10.24 -1.60 -15.70
C TRP A 172 -8.73 -1.35 -15.61
N LEU A 173 -8.38 -0.30 -14.89
CA LEU A 173 -7.04 -0.08 -14.35
C LEU A 173 -7.14 0.32 -12.88
N VAL A 174 -6.03 0.20 -12.17
CA VAL A 174 -5.91 0.62 -10.76
C VAL A 174 -4.58 1.29 -10.52
N ASP A 175 -4.57 2.16 -9.52
CA ASP A 175 -3.43 2.97 -9.13
C ASP A 175 -3.56 3.40 -7.66
N ASP A 176 -2.54 4.06 -7.10
CA ASP A 176 -2.53 4.63 -5.75
C ASP A 176 -3.01 3.64 -4.67
N MET A 177 -2.42 2.46 -4.65
CA MET A 177 -2.76 1.45 -3.67
C MET A 177 -2.17 1.81 -2.31
N SER A 178 -2.97 1.64 -1.26
CA SER A 178 -2.45 1.63 0.10
C SER A 178 -3.13 0.61 0.97
N GLY A 179 -2.47 0.26 2.05
CA GLY A 179 -2.96 -0.73 2.99
C GLY A 179 -2.11 -0.73 4.23
N ASN A 180 -2.39 -1.68 5.10
CA ASN A 180 -1.43 -2.10 6.09
C ASN A 180 -1.12 -3.57 5.93
N THR A 181 0.16 -3.93 5.97
CA THR A 181 0.67 -5.30 6.04
C THR A 181 2.17 -5.17 6.31
N SER A 182 2.74 -6.07 7.10
CA SER A 182 4.20 -6.12 7.22
C SER A 182 4.82 -6.68 5.93
N GLY A 183 6.10 -6.38 5.71
CA GLY A 183 6.86 -6.92 4.56
C GLY A 183 6.74 -6.12 3.27
N VAL A 184 5.72 -5.27 3.12
CA VAL A 184 5.62 -4.33 2.00
C VAL A 184 6.26 -2.99 2.40
N PRO A 185 7.29 -2.52 1.68
CA PRO A 185 7.89 -1.22 1.95
C PRO A 185 6.93 -0.12 1.54
N ASP A 186 6.80 0.91 2.36
CA ASP A 186 6.15 2.14 1.93
C ASP A 186 7.09 2.90 0.99
N GLN A 187 6.69 3.02 -0.28
CA GLN A 187 7.48 3.67 -1.32
C GLN A 187 7.63 5.19 -1.08
N ASN A 188 6.79 5.77 -0.22
CA ASN A 188 6.79 7.18 0.14
C ASN A 188 7.31 7.46 1.57
N GLN A 189 8.04 6.53 2.22
CA GLN A 189 8.56 6.78 3.56
C GLN A 189 9.53 7.96 3.60
N VAL A 190 9.01 9.09 4.07
CA VAL A 190 9.82 10.12 4.72
C VAL A 190 10.32 9.51 6.04
N PRO A 191 11.64 9.56 6.34
CA PRO A 191 12.17 9.02 7.59
C PRO A 191 11.41 9.59 8.79
N GLU A 192 10.91 8.70 9.66
CA GLU A 192 10.09 9.14 10.78
C GLU A 192 10.80 10.20 11.63
N PRO A 193 10.08 11.20 12.16
CA PRO A 193 10.66 12.24 13.01
C PRO A 193 11.47 11.69 14.19
N ALA A 194 11.09 10.51 14.71
CA ALA A 194 11.82 9.82 15.76
C ALA A 194 13.18 9.28 15.29
N THR A 195 13.26 8.73 14.07
CA THR A 195 14.51 8.32 13.43
C THR A 195 15.40 9.54 13.19
N MET A 196 14.83 10.64 12.72
CA MET A 196 15.54 11.91 12.54
C MET A 196 16.06 12.47 13.87
N LEU A 197 15.25 12.40 14.93
CA LEU A 197 15.63 12.83 16.27
C LEU A 197 16.72 11.94 16.87
N LEU A 198 16.61 10.62 16.73
CA LEU A 198 17.61 9.66 17.19
C LEU A 198 18.94 9.86 16.46
N LEU A 199 18.91 10.06 15.14
CA LEU A 199 20.10 10.37 14.35
C LEU A 199 20.72 11.70 14.81
N GLY A 200 19.89 12.72 15.03
CA GLY A 200 20.31 14.02 15.54
C GLY A 200 20.95 13.94 16.93
N MET A 201 20.35 13.19 17.85
CA MET A 201 20.89 12.99 19.20
C MET A 201 22.17 12.13 19.21
N GLY A 202 22.24 11.12 18.34
CA GLY A 202 23.43 10.29 18.16
C GLY A 202 24.64 11.11 17.70
N LEU A 203 24.44 11.99 16.71
CA LEU A 203 25.48 12.89 16.23
C LEU A 203 25.95 13.89 17.29
N LEU A 204 25.04 14.45 18.08
CA LEU A 204 25.38 15.33 19.20
C LEU A 204 26.15 14.60 20.31
N GLY A 205 25.79 13.35 20.59
CA GLY A 205 26.50 12.49 21.54
C GLY A 205 27.95 12.21 21.12
N ILE A 206 28.17 11.89 19.84
CA ILE A 206 29.51 11.66 19.27
C ILE A 206 30.34 12.96 19.25
N ALA A 207 29.71 14.10 18.91
CA ALA A 207 30.39 15.40 18.92
C ALA A 207 30.85 15.81 20.33
N GLY A 208 30.07 15.47 21.37
CA GLY A 208 30.42 15.70 22.78
C GLY A 208 31.63 14.88 23.26
N LEU A 209 31.81 13.67 22.71
CA LEU A 209 32.93 12.77 23.08
C LEU A 209 34.28 13.20 22.48
N ARG A 210 34.27 13.95 21.36
CA ARG A 210 35.51 14.40 20.69
C ARG A 210 36.27 15.51 21.43
N LYS A 211 35.68 16.16 22.44
CA LYS A 211 36.28 17.30 23.15
C LYS A 211 37.19 16.93 24.34
N LYS A 212 37.48 15.63 24.54
CA LYS A 212 38.24 15.12 25.69
C LYS A 212 39.48 14.28 25.33
N ILE A 213 39.99 14.40 24.11
CA ILE A 213 41.30 13.88 23.71
C ILE A 213 42.24 15.05 23.47
#